data_AF-A0A9Q1A6X6-F1
#
_entry.id   AF-A0A9Q1A6X6-F1
#
_cell.length_a   1.000
_cell.length_b   1.000
_cell.length_c   1.000
_cell.angle_alpha   90.00
_cell.angle_beta   90.00
_cell.angle_gamma   90.00
#
_symmetry.space_group_name_H-M   'P 1'
#
loop_
_entity.id
_entity.type
_entity.pdbx_description
1 polymer ?
#
loop_
_entity_poly.entity_id
_entity_poly.type
_entity_poly.pdbx_seq_one_letter_code
_entity_poly.pdbx_strand_id
1 'polypeptide(L)'
;MNKYFLVDEMKVALALREAEDEQFVSAPELEERLIELMNSKKGEAVRERVLKLREDAVAAKSEGGSSCVAMAKLLDSFKKC
;
A
#
# COMPACT_ATOMS: atom_id res chain seq x y z
N MET A 1 -1.01 7.59 2.09
CA MET A 1 -0.75 6.45 2.99
C MET A 1 0.68 6.57 3.50
N ASN A 2 0.95 6.33 4.77
CA ASN A 2 2.29 6.49 5.36
C ASN A 2 2.99 5.13 5.59
N LYS A 3 4.30 5.14 5.89
CA LYS A 3 5.11 3.92 6.11
C LYS A 3 4.52 2.99 7.16
N TYR A 4 4.20 3.52 8.34
CA TYR A 4 3.64 2.74 9.44
C TYR A 4 2.37 2.01 9.02
N PHE A 5 1.41 2.71 8.41
CA PHE A 5 0.16 2.09 7.99
C PHE A 5 0.37 0.99 6.93
N LEU A 6 1.28 1.20 5.97
CA LEU A 6 1.55 0.21 4.92
C LEU A 6 2.26 -1.04 5.46
N VAL A 7 3.17 -0.88 6.42
CA VAL A 7 4.00 -1.97 6.97
C VAL A 7 3.28 -2.69 8.11
N ASP A 8 2.70 -1.94 9.04
CA ASP A 8 2.17 -2.47 10.30
C ASP A 8 0.69 -2.82 10.22
N GLU A 9 -0.14 -1.97 9.61
CA GLU A 9 -1.58 -2.19 9.56
C GLU A 9 -1.98 -3.03 8.35
N MET A 10 -1.60 -2.58 7.14
CA MET A 10 -2.03 -3.23 5.89
C MET A 10 -1.16 -4.44 5.51
N LYS A 11 0.05 -4.53 6.06
CA LYS A 11 1.05 -5.56 5.74
C LYS A 11 1.35 -5.66 4.23
N VAL A 12 1.31 -4.55 3.50
CA VAL A 12 1.56 -4.49 2.04
C VAL A 12 2.96 -3.98 1.67
N ALA A 13 3.81 -3.73 2.67
CA ALA A 13 5.17 -3.26 2.46
C ALA A 13 6.15 -3.93 3.44
N LEU A 14 7.44 -3.94 3.07
CA LEU A 14 8.54 -4.27 3.96
C LEU A 14 9.30 -2.98 4.28
N ALA A 15 9.59 -2.76 5.56
CA ALA A 15 10.41 -1.63 5.98
C ALA A 15 11.89 -1.91 5.73
N LEU A 16 12.62 -0.88 5.29
CA LEU A 16 14.08 -0.86 5.29
C LEU A 16 14.61 -0.41 6.66
N ARG A 17 15.79 -0.89 7.02
CA ARG A 17 16.58 -0.46 8.18
C ARG A 17 17.64 0.54 7.72
N GLU A 18 17.65 1.71 8.34
CA GLU A 18 18.69 2.71 8.15
C GLU A 18 19.87 2.38 9.08
N ALA A 19 21.08 2.73 8.65
CA ALA A 19 22.26 2.69 9.52
C ALA A 19 22.10 3.73 10.64
N GLU A 20 22.43 3.34 11.86
CA GLU A 20 22.19 4.13 13.08
C GLU A 20 22.82 5.53 13.02
N ASP A 21 23.93 5.67 12.31
CA ASP A 21 24.76 6.88 12.34
C ASP A 21 24.58 7.81 11.14
N GLU A 22 24.01 7.33 10.03
CA GLU A 22 24.08 8.04 8.74
C GLU A 22 22.72 8.25 8.05
N GLN A 23 21.61 7.74 8.60
CA GLN A 23 20.26 7.86 7.99
C GLN A 23 20.18 7.32 6.54
N PHE A 24 21.19 6.56 6.12
CA PHE A 24 21.26 5.88 4.83
C PHE A 24 20.96 4.39 5.01
N VAL A 25 20.48 3.79 3.93
CA VAL A 25 20.32 2.34 3.82
C VAL A 25 21.59 1.76 3.21
N SER A 26 22.15 0.72 3.84
CA SER A 26 23.34 0.05 3.32
C SER A 26 23.00 -0.87 2.15
N ALA A 27 23.94 -1.07 1.23
CA ALA A 27 23.73 -1.99 0.10
C ALA A 27 23.38 -3.43 0.54
N PRO A 28 24.02 -4.01 1.57
CA PRO A 28 23.64 -5.34 2.07
C PRO A 28 22.22 -5.39 2.64
N GLU A 29 21.78 -4.34 3.34
CA GLU A 29 20.40 -4.25 3.84
C GLU A 29 19.41 -4.29 2.68
N LEU A 30 19.65 -3.47 1.65
CA LEU A 30 18.76 -3.35 0.51
C LEU A 30 18.68 -4.68 -0.26
N GLU A 31 19.82 -5.34 -0.46
CA GLU A 31 19.89 -6.65 -1.11
C GLU A 31 19.06 -7.69 -0.34
N GLU A 32 19.23 -7.79 0.98
CA GLU A 32 18.47 -8.71 1.83
C GLU A 32 16.97 -8.46 1.72
N ARG A 33 16.54 -7.18 1.77
CA ARG A 33 15.12 -6.81 1.68
C ARG A 33 14.54 -7.07 0.30
N LEU A 34 15.30 -6.85 -0.77
CA LEU A 34 14.88 -7.17 -2.13
C LEU A 34 14.72 -8.69 -2.30
N ILE A 35 15.67 -9.48 -1.82
CA ILE A 35 15.57 -10.95 -1.85
C ILE A 35 14.37 -11.42 -1.01
N GLU A 36 14.14 -10.88 0.18
CA GLU A 36 12.97 -11.18 1.01
C GLU A 36 11.67 -10.82 0.27
N LEU A 37 11.61 -9.66 -0.38
CA LEU A 37 10.45 -9.23 -1.14
C LEU A 37 10.20 -10.13 -2.34
N MET A 38 11.24 -10.56 -3.06
CA MET A 38 11.12 -11.26 -4.34
C MET A 38 11.00 -12.78 -4.19
N ASN A 39 11.81 -13.38 -3.32
CA ASN A 39 12.08 -14.82 -3.32
C ASN A 39 11.71 -15.53 -2.00
N SER A 40 10.97 -14.87 -1.10
CA SER A 40 10.49 -15.48 0.15
C SER A 40 8.98 -15.64 0.19
N LYS A 41 8.49 -16.54 1.05
CA LYS A 41 7.06 -16.69 1.35
C LYS A 41 6.44 -15.45 1.97
N LYS A 42 7.21 -14.69 2.74
CA LYS A 42 6.76 -13.40 3.27
C LYS A 42 6.55 -12.37 2.15
N GLY A 43 7.49 -12.32 1.20
CA GLY A 43 7.40 -11.46 0.02
C GLY A 43 6.24 -11.83 -0.91
N GLU A 44 6.03 -13.13 -1.13
CA GLU A 44 4.86 -13.65 -1.85
C GLU A 44 3.55 -13.16 -1.23
N ALA A 45 3.39 -13.33 0.09
CA ALA A 45 2.20 -12.87 0.81
C ALA A 45 2.00 -11.34 0.75
N VAL A 46 3.09 -10.56 0.74
CA VAL A 46 3.02 -9.09 0.53
C VAL A 46 2.48 -8.77 -0.86
N ARG A 47 3.03 -9.40 -1.92
CA ARG A 47 2.59 -9.15 -3.29
C ARG A 47 1.15 -9.59 -3.53
N GLU A 48 0.72 -10.72 -2.99
CA GLU A 48 -0.68 -11.18 -3.07
C GLU A 48 -1.65 -10.16 -2.44
N ARG A 49 -1.33 -9.64 -1.25
CA ARG A 49 -2.14 -8.59 -0.61
C ARG A 49 -2.18 -7.31 -1.45
N VAL A 50 -1.05 -6.91 -2.04
CA VAL A 50 -1.01 -5.74 -2.94
C VAL A 50 -1.86 -5.96 -4.18
N LEU A 51 -1.84 -7.15 -4.79
CA LEU A 51 -2.66 -7.47 -5.95
C LEU A 51 -4.15 -7.39 -5.62
N LYS A 52 -4.58 -7.97 -4.50
CA LYS A 52 -5.97 -7.87 -4.05
C LYS A 52 -6.38 -6.43 -3.76
N LEU A 53 -5.53 -5.67 -3.06
CA LEU A 53 -5.79 -4.25 -2.77
C LEU A 53 -5.90 -3.43 -4.06
N ARG A 54 -5.10 -3.73 -5.08
CA ARG A 54 -5.20 -3.10 -6.40
C ARG A 54 -6.54 -3.40 -7.06
N GLU A 55 -6.99 -4.66 -7.04
CA GLU A 55 -8.29 -5.05 -7.60
C GLU A 55 -9.44 -4.33 -6.89
N ASP A 56 -9.41 -4.29 -5.56
CA ASP A 56 -10.39 -3.57 -4.74
C ASP A 56 -10.40 -2.06 -5.05
N ALA A 57 -9.22 -1.46 -5.22
CA ALA A 57 -9.09 -0.04 -5.57
C ALA A 57 -9.62 0.27 -6.98
N VAL A 58 -9.39 -0.63 -7.95
CA VAL A 58 -9.95 -0.51 -9.31
C VAL A 58 -11.48 -0.59 -9.25
N ALA A 59 -12.03 -1.57 -8.54
CA ALA A 59 -13.49 -1.72 -8.39
C ALA A 59 -14.13 -0.55 -7.64
N ALA A 60 -13.45 0.03 -6.65
CA ALA A 60 -13.96 1.19 -5.93
C ALA A 60 -14.04 2.45 -6.81
N LYS A 61 -13.10 2.61 -7.76
CA LYS A 61 -13.02 3.78 -8.66
C LYS A 61 -13.72 3.58 -10.00
N SER A 62 -14.13 2.36 -10.37
CA SER A 62 -14.86 2.12 -11.61
C SER A 62 -16.22 2.82 -11.61
N GLU A 63 -16.86 2.87 -12.78
CA GLU A 63 -18.26 3.32 -12.87
C GLU A 63 -19.15 2.48 -11.94
N GLY A 64 -20.03 3.14 -11.18
CA GLY A 64 -20.83 2.50 -10.13
C GLY A 64 -20.04 2.03 -8.89
N GLY A 65 -18.72 2.20 -8.87
CA GLY A 65 -17.85 1.83 -7.76
C GLY A 65 -18.10 2.65 -6.50
N SER A 66 -17.72 2.11 -5.35
CA SER A 66 -18.02 2.69 -4.03
C SER A 66 -17.46 4.12 -3.86
N SER A 67 -16.25 4.40 -4.35
CA SER A 67 -15.65 5.73 -4.28
C SER A 67 -16.39 6.73 -5.18
N CYS A 68 -16.80 6.31 -6.38
CA CYS A 68 -17.58 7.15 -7.30
C CYS A 68 -18.97 7.47 -6.73
N VAL A 69 -19.65 6.46 -6.17
CA VAL A 69 -20.96 6.63 -5.53
C VAL A 69 -20.87 7.55 -4.31
N ALA A 70 -19.85 7.39 -3.47
CA ALA A 70 -19.63 8.26 -2.32
C ALA A 70 -19.40 9.72 -2.75
N MET A 71 -18.61 9.93 -3.80
CA MET A 71 -18.36 11.27 -4.35
C MET A 71 -19.62 11.90 -4.94
N ALA A 72 -20.45 11.13 -5.67
CA ALA A 72 -21.73 11.62 -6.20
C ALA A 72 -22.67 12.07 -5.06
N LYS A 73 -22.77 11.28 -3.98
CA LYS A 73 -23.56 11.63 -2.79
C LYS A 73 -23.06 12.93 -2.13
N LEU A 74 -21.74 13.12 -2.04
CA LEU A 74 -21.14 14.35 -1.53
C LEU A 74 -21.55 15.56 -2.39
N LEU A 75 -21.46 15.46 -3.71
CA LEU A 75 -21.85 16.54 -4.62
C LEU A 75 -23.34 16.88 -4.54
N ASP A 76 -24.20 15.87 -4.42
CA ASP A 76 -25.64 16.09 -4.26
C ASP A 76 -25.98 16.72 -2.91
N SER A 77 -25.16 16.52 -1.87
CA SER A 77 -25.33 17.20 -0.58
C SER A 77 -25.12 18.71 -0.69
N PHE A 78 -24.20 19.16 -1.55
CA PHE A 78 -23.94 20.59 -1.77
C PHE A 78 -25.01 21.29 -2.61
N LYS A 79 -25.75 20.55 -3.46
CA LYS A 79 -26.87 21.11 -4.24
C LYS A 79 -28.14 21.33 -3.41
N LYS A 80 -28.18 20.76 -2.19
CA LYS A 80 -29.29 20.91 -1.25
C LYS A 80 -29.06 22.06 -0.25
N CYS A 81 -27.91 22.71 -0.33
CA CYS A 81 -27.63 24.01 0.29
C CYS A 81 -28.04 25.12 -0.67
#